data_AF-A0A8T3XUQ0-F1
#
_entry.id   AF-A0A8T3XUQ0-F1
#
_cell.length_a   1.000
_cell.length_b   1.000
_cell.length_c   1.000
_cell.angle_alpha   90.00
_cell.angle_beta   90.00
_cell.angle_gamma   90.00
#
_symmetry.space_group_name_H-M   'P 1'
#
loop_
_entity.id
_entity.type
_entity.pdbx_description
1 polymer ?
#
loop_
_entity_poly.entity_id
_entity_poly.type
_entity_poly.pdbx_seq_one_letter_code
_entity_poly.pdbx_strand_id
1 'polypeptide(L)'
;MKIALDVDGVLADVIKSWLHYSNTRRSTITKNEITEWNFWKKFDIKPDEFNNELSFCWKSWKKISPTENELSNTVYELANLGVVDIVTAREHSTDVYVKNWLKT
;
A
#
# COMPACT_ATOMS: atom_id res chain seq x y z
N MET A 1 -1.02 -7.04 25.00
CA MET A 1 -0.31 -6.11 24.08
C MET A 1 -1.26 -5.71 22.97
N LYS A 2 -1.18 -4.47 22.46
CA LYS A 2 -1.90 -4.03 21.24
C LYS A 2 -0.89 -3.76 20.14
N ILE A 3 -1.19 -4.21 18.93
CA ILE A 3 -0.35 -4.08 17.73
C ILE A 3 -1.18 -3.35 16.68
N ALA A 4 -0.71 -2.18 16.25
CA ALA A 4 -1.30 -1.45 15.13
C ALA A 4 -0.54 -1.82 13.85
N LEU A 5 -1.25 -2.28 12.84
CA LEU A 5 -0.67 -2.73 11.57
C LEU A 5 -1.15 -1.83 10.43
N ASP A 6 -0.22 -1.19 9.74
CA ASP A 6 -0.54 -0.36 8.58
C ASP A 6 -0.82 -1.23 7.34
N VAL A 7 -1.45 -0.63 6.33
CA VAL A 7 -1.79 -1.30 5.07
C VAL A 7 -0.77 -0.96 3.99
N ASP A 8 -0.62 0.31 3.64
CA ASP A 8 0.10 0.72 2.44
C ASP A 8 1.63 0.64 2.66
N GLY A 9 2.29 -0.31 2.00
CA GLY A 9 3.72 -0.55 2.17
C GLY A 9 4.08 -1.41 3.39
N VAL A 10 3.08 -1.85 4.18
CA VAL A 10 3.26 -2.82 5.27
C VAL A 10 2.58 -4.14 4.96
N LEU A 11 1.26 -4.13 4.71
CA LEU A 11 0.53 -5.32 4.27
C LEU A 11 0.49 -5.43 2.75
N ALA A 12 0.18 -4.32 2.07
CA ALA A 12 -0.06 -4.26 0.64
C ALA A 12 1.07 -3.51 -0.08
N ASP A 13 1.66 -4.12 -1.12
CA ASP A 13 2.65 -3.46 -1.98
C ASP A 13 1.96 -2.56 -3.03
N VAL A 14 1.18 -1.59 -2.55
CA VAL A 14 0.47 -0.63 -3.41
C VAL A 14 1.46 0.21 -4.23
N ILE A 15 2.66 0.44 -3.71
CA ILE A 15 3.71 1.18 -4.41
C ILE A 15 4.11 0.47 -5.70
N LYS A 16 4.16 -0.86 -5.73
CA LYS A 16 4.41 -1.60 -6.98
C LYS A 16 3.31 -1.36 -8.02
N SER A 17 2.03 -1.37 -7.60
CA SER A 17 0.91 -1.03 -8.48
C SER A 17 0.96 0.42 -8.94
N TRP A 18 1.33 1.34 -8.06
CA TRP A 18 1.52 2.76 -8.37
C TRP A 18 2.67 2.95 -9.36
N LEU A 19 3.83 2.30 -9.18
CA LEU A 19 4.95 2.36 -10.12
C LEU A 19 4.54 1.88 -11.51
N HIS A 20 3.79 0.78 -11.59
CA HIS A 20 3.27 0.29 -12.86
C HIS A 20 2.38 1.33 -13.55
N TYR A 21 1.47 1.96 -12.81
CA TYR A 21 0.60 3.02 -13.34
C TYR A 21 1.40 4.28 -13.72
N SER A 22 2.22 4.77 -12.81
CA SER A 22 3.08 5.93 -12.94
C SER A 22 3.93 5.86 -14.21
N ASN A 23 4.63 4.75 -14.41
CA ASN A 23 5.58 4.58 -15.51
C ASN A 23 4.89 4.52 -16.89
N THR A 24 3.57 4.50 -16.97
CA THR A 24 2.84 4.71 -18.24
C THR A 24 2.67 6.19 -18.61
N ARG A 25 2.91 7.11 -17.67
CA ARG A 25 2.63 8.55 -17.79
C ARG A 25 3.87 9.42 -17.64
N ARG A 26 4.90 8.92 -16.97
CA ARG A 26 6.15 9.64 -16.68
C ARG A 26 7.35 8.73 -16.84
N SER A 27 8.55 9.31 -16.75
CA SER A 27 9.81 8.57 -16.79
C SER A 27 9.80 7.42 -15.78
N THR A 28 10.39 6.29 -16.19
CA THR A 28 10.41 5.07 -15.38
C THR A 28 11.08 5.31 -14.04
N ILE A 29 10.32 5.04 -12.97
CA ILE A 29 10.82 4.93 -11.60
C ILE A 29 10.89 3.44 -11.27
N THR A 30 12.03 2.99 -10.74
CA THR A 30 12.22 1.61 -10.31
C THR A 30 11.95 1.46 -8.81
N LYS A 31 11.58 0.24 -8.38
CA LYS A 31 11.32 -0.04 -6.96
C LYS A 31 12.53 0.24 -6.07
N ASN A 32 13.75 0.03 -6.59
CA ASN A 32 15.00 0.25 -5.86
C ASN A 32 15.27 1.73 -5.56
N GLU A 33 14.65 2.65 -6.30
CA GLU A 33 14.74 4.09 -6.04
C GLU A 33 13.79 4.55 -4.92
N ILE A 34 12.88 3.65 -4.48
CA ILE A 34 11.91 3.94 -3.42
C ILE A 34 12.50 3.57 -2.06
N THR A 35 13.19 4.54 -1.44
CA THR A 35 13.85 4.35 -0.14
C THR A 35 13.07 4.88 1.05
N GLU A 36 12.01 5.65 0.80
CA GLU A 36 11.23 6.36 1.83
C GLU A 36 9.82 6.65 1.33
N TRP A 37 8.86 6.89 2.22
CA TRP A 37 7.46 7.10 1.84
C TRP A 37 7.25 8.35 0.96
N ASN A 38 7.97 9.44 1.24
CA ASN A 38 7.84 10.70 0.51
C ASN A 38 8.71 10.77 -0.76
N PHE A 39 9.11 9.61 -1.32
CA PHE A 39 9.98 9.51 -2.50
C PHE A 39 9.48 10.31 -3.70
N TRP A 40 8.17 10.50 -3.84
CA TRP A 40 7.54 11.26 -4.91
C TRP A 40 8.08 12.69 -5.02
N LYS A 41 8.57 13.28 -3.92
CA LYS A 41 9.25 14.59 -3.92
C LYS A 41 10.51 14.60 -4.80
N LYS A 42 11.26 13.49 -4.84
CA LYS A 42 12.49 13.36 -5.66
C LYS A 42 12.20 13.39 -7.16
N PHE A 43 10.97 13.07 -7.53
CA PHE A 43 10.50 13.00 -8.92
C PHE A 43 9.61 14.17 -9.32
N ASP A 44 9.58 15.25 -8.50
CA ASP A 44 8.76 16.45 -8.72
C ASP A 44 7.26 16.15 -8.87
N ILE A 45 6.78 15.07 -8.22
CA ILE A 45 5.37 14.69 -8.20
C ILE A 45 4.70 15.43 -7.05
N LYS A 46 3.54 16.03 -7.29
CA LYS A 46 2.81 16.73 -6.22
C LYS A 46 2.17 15.74 -5.23
N PRO A 47 2.03 16.09 -3.94
CA PRO A 47 1.42 15.20 -2.95
C PRO A 47 0.01 14.76 -3.36
N ASP A 48 -0.83 15.69 -3.83
CA ASP A 48 -2.20 15.37 -4.25
C ASP A 48 -2.23 14.48 -5.49
N GLU A 49 -1.29 14.67 -6.42
CA GLU A 49 -1.14 13.79 -7.57
C GLU A 49 -0.80 12.37 -7.12
N PHE A 50 0.23 12.22 -6.29
CA PHE A 50 0.62 10.92 -5.74
C PHE A 50 -0.53 10.23 -5.00
N ASN A 51 -1.24 10.95 -4.12
CA ASN A 51 -2.35 10.41 -3.35
C ASN A 51 -3.53 10.00 -4.25
N ASN A 52 -3.89 10.82 -5.25
CA ASN A 52 -4.95 10.50 -6.19
C ASN A 52 -4.63 9.24 -7.01
N GLU A 53 -3.36 9.08 -7.41
CA GLU A 53 -2.91 7.90 -8.14
C GLU A 53 -2.88 6.64 -7.27
N LEU A 54 -2.45 6.75 -6.01
CA LEU A 54 -2.60 5.66 -5.03
C LEU A 54 -4.06 5.26 -4.87
N SER A 55 -4.96 6.23 -4.69
CA SER A 55 -6.40 5.96 -4.61
C SER A 55 -6.94 5.29 -5.87
N PHE A 56 -6.44 5.67 -7.04
CA PHE A 56 -6.79 5.02 -8.30
C PHE A 56 -6.31 3.56 -8.34
N CYS A 57 -5.08 3.27 -7.91
CA CYS A 57 -4.56 1.89 -7.83
C CYS A 57 -5.44 1.01 -6.94
N TRP A 58 -5.93 1.55 -5.82
CA TRP A 58 -6.84 0.83 -4.92
C TRP A 58 -8.18 0.42 -5.58
N LYS A 59 -8.67 1.15 -6.59
CA LYS A 59 -9.85 0.69 -7.37
C LYS A 59 -9.59 -0.64 -8.09
N SER A 60 -8.32 -0.95 -8.37
CA SER A 60 -7.86 -2.22 -8.95
C SER A 60 -7.27 -3.17 -7.90
N TRP A 61 -7.77 -3.15 -6.66
CA TRP A 61 -7.23 -3.87 -5.50
C TRP A 61 -6.85 -5.34 -5.75
N LYS A 62 -7.58 -6.07 -6.61
CA LYS A 62 -7.26 -7.45 -6.98
C LYS A 62 -5.86 -7.65 -7.60
N LYS A 63 -5.25 -6.57 -8.09
CA LYS A 63 -3.90 -6.57 -8.68
C LYS A 63 -2.80 -6.16 -7.68
N ILE A 64 -3.18 -5.77 -6.46
CA ILE A 64 -2.23 -5.37 -5.42
C ILE A 64 -1.74 -6.65 -4.72
N SER A 65 -0.44 -6.89 -4.77
CA SER A 65 0.20 -8.02 -4.09
C SER A 65 0.45 -7.68 -2.61
N PRO A 66 0.53 -8.70 -1.73
CA PRO A 66 1.11 -8.50 -0.41
C PRO A 66 2.59 -8.06 -0.51
N THR A 67 3.09 -7.43 0.54
CA THR A 67 4.50 -6.98 0.65
C THR A 67 5.48 -8.14 0.79
N GLU A 68 5.03 -9.26 1.38
CA GLU A 68 5.82 -10.47 1.57
C GLU A 68 5.00 -11.72 1.22
N ASN A 69 5.72 -12.82 0.98
CA ASN A 69 5.10 -14.13 0.83
C ASN A 69 4.58 -14.62 2.19
N GLU A 70 3.48 -15.38 2.20
CA GLU A 70 2.90 -15.94 3.43
C GLU A 70 2.53 -14.89 4.50
N LEU A 71 2.27 -13.63 4.11
CA LEU A 71 1.92 -12.53 5.00
C LEU A 71 0.79 -12.88 5.99
N SER A 72 -0.21 -13.65 5.55
CA SER A 72 -1.30 -14.09 6.42
C SER A 72 -0.81 -14.91 7.62
N ASN A 73 0.23 -15.73 7.45
CA ASN A 73 0.85 -16.48 8.55
C ASN A 73 1.61 -15.54 9.48
N THR A 74 2.36 -14.57 8.96
CA THR A 74 3.03 -13.55 9.78
C THR A 74 2.03 -12.78 10.65
N VAL A 75 0.91 -12.35 10.06
CA VAL A 75 -0.16 -11.64 10.80
C VAL A 75 -0.84 -12.55 11.83
N TYR A 76 -1.03 -13.83 11.51
CA TYR A 76 -1.56 -14.82 12.46
C TYR A 76 -0.63 -14.98 13.67
N GLU A 77 0.68 -15.07 13.46
CA GLU A 77 1.64 -15.14 14.56
C GLU A 77 1.67 -13.86 15.40
N LEU A 78 1.51 -12.67 14.79
CA LEU A 78 1.34 -11.43 15.55
C LEU A 78 0.07 -11.46 16.42
N ALA A 79 -1.02 -12.03 15.91
CA ALA A 79 -2.27 -12.18 16.67
C ALA A 79 -2.12 -13.14 17.87
N ASN A 80 -1.20 -14.11 17.81
CA ASN A 80 -0.85 -14.95 18.96
C ASN A 80 -0.12 -14.18 20.07
N LEU A 81 0.52 -13.04 19.75
CA LEU A 81 1.26 -12.20 20.69
C LEU A 81 0.40 -11.07 21.30
N GLY A 82 -0.69 -10.67 20.64
CA GLY A 82 -1.55 -9.59 21.11
C GLY A 82 -2.73 -9.29 20.19
N VAL A 83 -3.50 -8.27 20.54
CA VAL A 83 -4.61 -7.80 19.70
C VAL A 83 -4.03 -7.00 18.54
N VAL A 84 -4.32 -7.44 17.32
CA VAL A 84 -3.91 -6.77 16.08
C VAL A 84 -5.08 -5.94 15.55
N ASP A 85 -4.86 -4.63 15.45
CA ASP A 85 -5.77 -3.67 14.83
C ASP A 85 -5.14 -3.17 13.52
N ILE A 86 -5.88 -3.19 12.42
CA ILE A 86 -5.43 -2.59 11.15
C ILE A 86 -5.72 -1.09 11.17
N VAL A 87 -4.69 -0.27 11.04
CA VAL A 87 -4.76 1.20 11.17
C VAL A 87 -4.06 1.84 9.99
N THR A 88 -4.78 2.62 9.20
CA THR A 88 -4.22 3.24 7.98
C THR A 88 -4.81 4.63 7.75
N ALA A 89 -4.01 5.54 7.18
CA ALA A 89 -4.42 6.89 6.80
C ALA A 89 -4.66 6.93 5.29
N ARG A 90 -5.90 7.20 4.88
CA ARG A 90 -6.27 7.15 3.46
C ARG A 90 -7.53 7.94 3.15
N GLU A 91 -7.77 8.13 1.85
CA GLU A 91 -9.02 8.68 1.35
C GLU A 91 -10.17 7.69 1.56
N HIS A 92 -11.24 8.15 2.21
CA HIS A 92 -12.40 7.33 2.58
C HIS A 92 -13.07 6.64 1.37
N SER A 93 -13.00 7.23 0.18
CA SER A 93 -13.55 6.66 -1.06
C SER A 93 -12.90 5.31 -1.44
N THR A 94 -11.76 4.98 -0.84
CA THR A 94 -11.02 3.73 -1.11
C THR A 94 -11.26 2.62 -0.09
N ASP A 95 -11.96 2.90 1.01
CA ASP A 95 -12.15 1.97 2.13
C ASP A 95 -12.73 0.63 1.70
N VAL A 96 -13.72 0.66 0.79
CA VAL A 96 -14.38 -0.57 0.32
C VAL A 96 -13.41 -1.49 -0.40
N TYR A 97 -12.46 -0.94 -1.16
CA TYR A 97 -11.50 -1.73 -1.92
C TYR A 97 -10.47 -2.40 -1.00
N VAL A 98 -10.05 -1.69 0.03
CA VAL A 98 -9.09 -2.20 1.03
C VAL A 98 -9.72 -3.28 1.89
N LYS A 99 -10.95 -3.04 2.36
CA LYS A 99 -11.72 -4.05 3.08
C LYS A 99 -11.95 -5.31 2.26
N ASN A 100 -12.04 -5.19 0.94
CA ASN A 100 -12.14 -6.34 0.06
C ASN A 100 -10.78 -7.04 -0.14
N TRP A 101 -9.70 -6.28 -0.25
CA TRP A 101 -8.34 -6.83 -0.31
C TRP A 101 -7.97 -7.60 0.97
N LEU A 102 -8.33 -7.08 2.15
CA LEU A 102 -8.08 -7.77 3.43
C LEU A 102 -8.86 -9.09 3.61
N LYS A 103 -9.79 -9.41 2.70
CA LYS A 103 -10.58 -10.65 2.72
C LYS A 103 -10.05 -11.70 1.74
N THR A 104 -9.00 -11.40 0.98
CA THR A 104 -8.34 -12.38 0.10
C THR A 104 -7.31 -13.18 0.85
#